data_AF-A0A5S6QA92-F1
#
_entry.id   AF-A0A5S6QA92-F1
#
_cell.length_a   1.000
_cell.length_b   1.000
_cell.length_c   1.000
_cell.angle_alpha   90.00
_cell.angle_beta   90.00
_cell.angle_gamma   90.00
#
_symmetry.space_group_name_H-M   'P 1'
#
loop_
_entity.id
_entity.type
_entity.pdbx_description
1 polymer ?
#
loop_
_entity_poly.entity_id
_entity_poly.type
_entity_poly.pdbx_seq_one_letter_code
_entity_poly.pdbx_strand_id
1 'polypeptide(L)'
;MVTFKTLCRMTEVAMVEYLQQNGLLHRERKCARDHTMKLKESRRGRCPVWRCQVGGCNQMVSVRCGTWLDGPRRRASIEIAVLFMYI
;
A
#
# COMPACT_ATOMS: atom_id res chain seq x y z
N MET A 1 -4.84 -18.84 -11.01
CA MET A 1 -3.45 -18.34 -10.95
C MET A 1 -3.45 -16.88 -11.35
N VAL A 2 -2.96 -15.99 -10.49
CA VAL A 2 -2.75 -14.58 -10.85
C VAL A 2 -1.47 -14.49 -11.67
N THR A 3 -1.54 -13.91 -12.87
CA THR A 3 -0.37 -13.75 -13.76
C THR A 3 0.06 -12.29 -13.80
N PHE A 4 1.31 -12.01 -14.15
CA PHE A 4 1.81 -10.65 -14.29
C PHE A 4 0.94 -9.78 -15.22
N LYS A 5 0.47 -10.36 -16.35
CA LYS A 5 -0.48 -9.68 -17.26
C LYS A 5 -1.80 -9.31 -16.59
N THR A 6 -2.28 -10.14 -15.65
CA THR A 6 -3.50 -9.87 -14.89
C THR A 6 -3.28 -8.72 -13.91
N LEU A 7 -2.10 -8.66 -13.28
CA LEU A 7 -1.73 -7.64 -12.31
C LEU A 7 -1.54 -6.26 -12.96
N CYS A 8 -0.90 -6.18 -14.12
CA CYS A 8 -0.78 -4.93 -14.88
C CYS A 8 -2.11 -4.35 -15.36
N ARG A 9 -3.20 -5.13 -15.30
CA ARG A 9 -4.56 -4.68 -15.66
C ARG A 9 -5.40 -4.30 -14.44
N MET A 10 -4.90 -4.50 -13.23
CA MET A 10 -5.61 -4.16 -12.00
C MET A 10 -5.59 -2.66 -11.75
N THR A 11 -6.67 -2.16 -11.14
CA THR A 11 -6.66 -0.83 -10.54
C THR A 11 -5.68 -0.80 -9.36
N GLU A 12 -5.19 0.40 -9.00
CA GLU A 12 -4.30 0.56 -7.84
C GLU A 12 -4.94 0.00 -6.55
N VAL A 13 -6.27 0.14 -6.42
CA VAL A 13 -7.05 -0.40 -5.29
C VAL A 13 -7.00 -1.93 -5.24
N ALA A 14 -7.34 -2.59 -6.35
CA ALA A 14 -7.32 -4.05 -6.43
C ALA A 14 -5.90 -4.61 -6.20
N MET A 15 -4.89 -3.89 -6.66
CA MET A 15 -3.49 -4.26 -6.46
C MET A 15 -3.06 -4.12 -4.98
N VAL A 16 -3.53 -3.09 -4.27
CA VAL A 16 -3.28 -2.94 -2.83
C VAL A 16 -3.97 -4.04 -2.04
N GLU A 17 -5.24 -4.34 -2.33
CA GLU A 17 -5.96 -5.44 -1.69
C GLU A 17 -5.26 -6.78 -1.90
N TYR A 18 -4.80 -7.03 -3.13
CA TYR A 18 -4.04 -8.22 -3.47
C TYR A 18 -2.77 -8.35 -2.63
N LEU A 19 -1.98 -7.27 -2.54
CA LEU A 19 -0.77 -7.27 -1.72
C LEU A 19 -1.05 -7.42 -0.22
N GLN A 20 -2.15 -6.86 0.27
CA GLN A 20 -2.61 -7.03 1.65
C GLN A 20 -3.02 -8.47 1.94
N GLN A 21 -3.68 -9.13 0.98
CA GLN A 21 -4.05 -10.54 1.08
C GLN A 21 -2.81 -11.43 1.18
N ASN A 22 -1.77 -11.13 0.39
CA ASN A 22 -0.49 -11.86 0.38
C ASN A 22 0.48 -11.46 1.50
N GLY A 23 0.09 -10.55 2.40
CA GLY A 23 0.91 -10.15 3.55
C GLY A 23 2.08 -9.22 3.20
N LEU A 24 2.16 -8.72 1.96
CA LEU A 24 3.19 -7.76 1.56
C LEU A 24 2.87 -6.32 1.97
N LEU A 25 1.60 -6.00 2.15
CA LEU A 25 1.16 -4.73 2.72
C LEU A 25 0.39 -4.99 4.02
N HIS A 26 0.48 -4.03 4.93
CA HIS A 26 -0.31 -4.04 6.15
C HIS A 26 -1.81 -4.02 5.82
N ARG A 27 -2.59 -4.90 6.44
CA ARG A 27 -4.07 -4.88 6.35
C ARG A 27 -4.69 -3.82 7.24
N GLU A 28 -4.05 -3.58 8.38
CA GLU A 28 -4.45 -2.60 9.37
C GLU A 28 -3.21 -1.87 9.87
N ARG A 29 -3.40 -0.62 10.31
CA ARG A 29 -2.31 0.17 10.87
C ARG A 29 -2.81 1.06 11.97
N LYS A 30 -1.96 1.24 12.99
CA LYS A 30 -2.14 2.22 14.05
C LYS A 30 -1.15 3.36 13.90
N CYS A 31 -1.54 4.55 14.34
CA CYS A 31 -0.64 5.71 14.39
C CYS A 31 0.30 5.60 15.60
N ALA A 32 1.22 6.55 15.77
CA ALA A 32 2.14 6.55 16.92
C ALA A 32 1.44 6.73 18.27
N ARG A 33 0.17 7.15 18.26
CA ARG A 33 -0.72 7.28 19.44
C ARG A 33 -1.70 6.12 19.57
N ASP A 34 -1.43 4.98 18.92
CA ASP A 34 -2.25 3.77 18.93
C ASP A 34 -3.67 3.90 18.34
N HIS A 35 -3.97 4.98 17.59
CA HIS A 35 -5.26 5.12 16.93
C HIS A 35 -5.32 4.36 15.60
N THR A 36 -6.45 3.71 15.33
CA THR A 36 -6.70 3.05 14.04
C THR A 36 -6.67 4.03 12.87
N MET A 37 -5.92 3.66 11.83
CA MET A 37 -5.82 4.43 10.59
C MET A 37 -6.72 3.81 9.52
N LYS A 38 -7.26 4.66 8.64
CA LYS A 38 -7.94 4.20 7.43
C LYS A 38 -7.05 4.42 6.22
N LEU A 39 -7.05 3.46 5.31
CA LEU A 39 -6.42 3.63 4.02
C LEU A 39 -7.23 4.66 3.22
N LYS A 40 -6.57 5.68 2.71
CA LYS A 40 -7.16 6.63 1.76
C LYS A 40 -6.46 6.46 0.42
N GLU A 41 -7.28 6.22 -0.59
CA GLU A 41 -6.88 6.37 -1.99
C GLU A 41 -6.38 7.80 -2.20
N SER A 42 -5.23 7.94 -2.86
CA SER A 42 -4.77 9.28 -3.20
C SER A 42 -5.44 9.75 -4.47
N ARG A 43 -5.75 11.05 -4.51
CA ARG A 43 -6.12 11.72 -5.76
C ARG A 43 -4.84 11.96 -6.58
N ARG A 44 -4.91 11.74 -7.90
CA ARG A 44 -3.88 12.09 -8.91
C ARG A 44 -2.54 11.33 -8.79
N GLY A 45 -2.55 10.01 -9.04
CA GLY A 45 -1.33 9.23 -9.33
C GLY A 45 -0.29 9.17 -8.20
N ARG A 46 -0.70 9.44 -6.96
CA ARG A 46 0.14 9.26 -5.77
C ARG A 46 -0.26 7.95 -5.11
N CYS A 47 0.69 7.28 -4.47
CA CYS A 47 0.39 6.04 -3.76
C CYS A 47 -0.61 6.27 -2.60
N PRO A 48 -1.49 5.29 -2.30
CA PRO A 48 -2.37 5.31 -1.15
C PRO A 48 -1.61 5.53 0.16
N VAL A 49 -2.29 6.16 1.10
CA VAL A 49 -1.75 6.49 2.42
C VAL A 49 -2.67 6.02 3.53
N TRP A 50 -2.08 5.55 4.62
CA TRP A 50 -2.78 5.40 5.89
C TRP A 50 -2.95 6.76 6.51
N ARG A 51 -4.19 7.13 6.85
CA ARG A 51 -4.50 8.38 7.55
C ARG A 51 -5.21 8.08 8.86
N CYS A 52 -4.71 8.64 9.95
CA CYS A 52 -5.43 8.63 11.22
C CYS A 52 -6.72 9.46 11.09
N GLN A 53 -7.84 8.91 11.56
CA GLN A 53 -9.15 9.59 11.48
C GLN A 53 -9.45 10.46 12.72
N VAL A 54 -8.66 10.34 13.79
CA VAL A 54 -8.85 11.13 15.01
C VAL A 54 -8.48 12.59 14.74
N GLY A 55 -9.42 13.49 15.02
CA GLY A 55 -9.21 14.94 14.94
C GLY A 55 -7.98 15.36 15.75
N GLY A 56 -7.11 16.19 15.14
CA GLY A 56 -5.89 16.67 15.78
C GLY A 56 -4.67 15.73 15.70
N CYS A 57 -4.82 14.46 15.32
CA CYS A 57 -3.66 13.59 15.09
C CYS A 57 -3.06 13.80 13.69
N ASN A 58 -3.91 13.86 12.65
CA ASN A 58 -3.56 14.12 11.24
C ASN A 58 -2.38 13.31 10.66
N GLN A 59 -1.93 12.26 11.34
CA GLN A 59 -0.78 11.47 10.92
C GLN A 59 -1.11 10.74 9.62
N MET A 60 -0.23 10.87 8.65
CA MET A 60 -0.29 10.19 7.36
C MET A 60 1.01 9.43 7.14
N VAL A 61 0.89 8.17 6.72
CA VAL A 61 2.04 7.32 6.40
C VAL A 61 1.76 6.57 5.11
N SER A 62 2.79 6.38 4.29
CA SER A 62 2.68 5.63 3.03
C SER A 62 2.13 4.22 3.30
N VAL A 63 1.32 3.68 2.39
CA VAL A 63 0.88 2.28 2.47
C VAL A 63 2.08 1.31 2.54
N ARG A 64 3.21 1.71 1.94
CA ARG A 64 4.45 0.93 1.88
C ARG A 64 5.32 1.04 3.14
N CYS A 65 5.10 2.04 4.00
CA CYS A 65 5.98 2.29 5.13
C CYS A 65 5.93 1.14 6.14
N GLY A 66 7.08 0.61 6.54
CA GLY A 66 7.23 -0.56 7.40
C GLY A 66 6.91 -1.89 6.71
N THR A 67 7.01 -1.96 5.38
CA THR A 67 6.83 -3.20 4.60
C THR A 67 8.08 -3.48 3.78
N TRP A 68 8.13 -4.61 3.08
CA TRP A 68 9.22 -4.90 2.14
C TRP A 68 9.31 -3.88 0.98
N LEU A 69 8.26 -3.08 0.79
CA LEU A 69 8.18 -2.00 -0.19
C LEU A 69 8.60 -0.63 0.35
N ASP A 70 9.04 -0.57 1.62
CA ASP A 70 9.53 0.65 2.24
C ASP A 70 10.93 0.99 1.71
N GLY A 71 11.00 1.91 0.76
CA GLY A 71 12.23 2.29 0.09
C GLY A 71 12.06 3.55 -0.76
N PRO A 72 13.15 4.16 -1.26
CA PRO A 72 13.09 5.38 -2.05
C PRO A 72 12.14 5.19 -3.24
N ARG A 73 11.18 6.13 -3.38
CA ARG A 73 10.04 6.17 -4.31
C ARG A 73 10.30 5.79 -5.78
N ARG A 74 11.55 5.59 -6.19
CA ARG A 74 11.99 5.46 -7.59
C ARG A 74 12.39 4.05 -8.04
N ARG A 75 12.36 2.99 -7.23
CA ARG A 75 12.87 1.66 -7.68
C ARG A 75 11.91 0.49 -7.74
N ALA A 76 10.68 0.59 -7.25
CA ALA A 76 9.67 -0.41 -7.57
C ALA A 76 8.29 0.26 -7.62
N SER A 77 7.67 0.29 -8.80
CA SER A 77 6.21 0.36 -8.84
C SER A 77 5.67 -0.88 -8.11
N ILE A 78 4.44 -0.82 -7.61
CA ILE A 78 3.84 -2.00 -6.97
C ILE A 78 3.90 -3.21 -7.93
N GLU A 79 3.78 -2.96 -9.24
CA GLU A 79 3.91 -3.98 -10.28
C GLU A 79 5.29 -4.67 -10.27
N ILE A 80 6.39 -3.92 -10.06
CA ILE A 80 7.75 -4.49 -9.97
C ILE A 80 7.88 -5.39 -8.75
N ALA A 81 7.34 -4.98 -7.60
CA ALA A 81 7.36 -5.84 -6.42
C ALA A 81 6.58 -7.14 -6.62
N VAL A 82 5.48 -7.06 -7.36
CA VAL A 82 4.71 -8.24 -7.72
C VAL A 82 5.48 -9.14 -8.67
N LEU A 83 6.23 -8.60 -9.64
CA LEU A 83 7.13 -9.41 -10.50
C LEU A 83 8.09 -10.27 -9.69
N PHE A 84 8.69 -9.72 -8.63
CA PHE A 84 9.64 -10.46 -7.79
C PHE A 84 9.00 -11.56 -6.92
N MET A 85 7.68 -11.55 -6.70
CA MET A 85 6.99 -12.66 -6.02
C MET A 85 6.76 -13.89 -6.91
N TYR A 86 6.83 -13.73 -8.22
CA TYR A 86 6.42 -14.73 -9.21
C TYR A 86 7.56 -15.23 -10.11
N ILE A 87 8.80 -14.89 -9.77
CA ILE A 87 10.01 -15.49 -10.35
C ILE A 87 10.38 -16.74 -9.56
#